data_AF-A0A2R6E3B2-F1
#
_entry.id   AF-A0A2R6E3B2-F1
#
_cell.length_a   1.000
_cell.length_b   1.000
_cell.length_c   1.000
_cell.angle_alpha   90.00
_cell.angle_beta   90.00
_cell.angle_gamma   90.00
#
_symmetry.space_group_name_H-M   'P 1'
#
loop_
_entity.id
_entity.type
_entity.pdbx_description
1 polymer ?
#
loop_
_entity_poly.entity_id
_entity_poly.type
_entity_poly.pdbx_seq_one_letter_code
_entity_poly.pdbx_strand_id
1 'polypeptide(L)' 'MNWHRHLELVPHYLANLVLVLLAVGALRRVAGDPGTPVELAAVVAVVLAYPSVVRRLGVAPSAWEDPG' A
#
# COMPACT_ATOMS: atom_id res chain seq x y z
N MET A 1 -11.09 17.19 -16.31
CA MET A 1 -10.54 15.95 -15.73
C MET A 1 -9.03 16.11 -15.68
N ASN A 2 -8.46 16.33 -14.48
CA ASN A 2 -7.04 16.68 -14.32
C ASN A 2 -6.19 15.40 -14.37
N TRP A 3 -5.90 14.91 -15.59
CA TRP A 3 -5.18 13.67 -15.85
C TRP A 3 -3.88 13.53 -15.04
N HIS A 4 -3.13 14.63 -14.88
CA HIS A 4 -1.91 14.68 -14.08
C HIS A 4 -2.10 14.24 -12.61
N ARG A 5 -3.21 14.60 -11.96
CA ARG A 5 -3.50 14.18 -10.56
C ARG A 5 -3.73 12.67 -10.46
N HIS A 6 -4.31 12.05 -11.49
CA HIS A 6 -4.52 10.60 -11.50
C HIS A 6 -3.22 9.83 -11.77
N LEU A 7 -2.32 10.40 -12.59
CA LEU A 7 -1.01 9.82 -12.84
C LEU A 7 -0.13 9.79 -11.59
N GLU A 8 -0.27 10.76 -10.68
CA GLU A 8 0.43 10.75 -9.38
C GLU A 8 0.06 9.54 -8.51
N LEU A 9 -1.13 8.97 -8.68
CA LEU A 9 -1.57 7.81 -7.88
C LEU A 9 -0.96 6.49 -8.38
N VAL A 10 -0.62 6.39 -9.68
CA VAL A 10 -0.06 5.18 -10.29
C VAL A 10 1.17 4.65 -9.54
N PRO A 11 2.22 5.44 -9.29
CA PRO A 11 3.38 4.95 -8.55
C PRO A 11 3.02 4.50 -7.13
N HIS A 12 2.02 5.11 -6.48
CA HIS A 12 1.60 4.70 -5.15
C HIS A 12 0.81 3.39 -5.15
N TYR A 13 -0.02 3.13 -6.16
CA TYR A 13 -0.68 1.85 -6.32
C TYR A 13 0.32 0.72 -6.61
N LEU A 14 1.31 0.99 -7.47
CA LEU A 14 2.39 0.04 -7.73
C LEU A 14 3.22 -0.23 -6.47
N ALA A 15 3.57 0.80 -5.70
CA ALA A 15 4.30 0.66 -4.45
C ALA A 15 3.51 -0.17 -3.42
N ASN A 16 2.21 0.08 -3.27
CA ASN A 16 1.37 -0.66 -2.34
C ASN A 16 1.20 -2.13 -2.78
N LEU A 17 1.02 -2.39 -4.08
CA LEU A 17 1.01 -3.75 -4.63
C LEU A 17 2.32 -4.48 -4.32
N VAL A 18 3.47 -3.86 -4.59
CA VAL A 18 4.78 -4.44 -4.27
C VAL A 18 4.90 -4.70 -2.77
N LEU A 19 4.46 -3.77 -1.92
CA LEU A 19 4.53 -3.92 -0.47
C LEU A 19 3.66 -5.08 0.03
N VAL A 20 2.48 -5.27 -0.53
CA VAL A 20 1.59 -6.41 -0.24
C VAL A 20 2.24 -7.73 -0.66
N LEU A 21 2.79 -7.80 -1.87
CA LEU A 21 3.49 -9.01 -2.36
C LEU A 21 4.69 -9.36 -1.48
N LEU A 22 5.47 -8.35 -1.08
CA LEU A 22 6.60 -8.53 -0.17
C LEU A 22 6.15 -8.98 1.22
N ALA A 23 5.08 -8.39 1.77
CA ALA A 23 4.58 -8.75 3.09
C ALA A 23 4.05 -10.20 3.12
N VAL A 24 3.22 -10.59 2.15
CA VAL A 24 2.70 -11.96 2.05
C VAL A 24 3.84 -12.95 1.75
N GLY A 25 4.74 -12.61 0.83
CA GLY A 25 5.90 -13.44 0.50
C GLY A 25 6.84 -13.64 1.69
N ALA A 26 7.12 -12.59 2.45
CA ALA A 26 7.90 -12.66 3.68
C ALA A 26 7.19 -13.49 4.75
N LEU A 27 5.89 -13.28 4.94
CA LEU A 27 5.09 -14.05 5.88
C LEU A 27 5.12 -15.54 5.57
N ARG A 28 4.93 -15.93 4.30
CA ARG A 28 5.06 -17.33 3.85
C ARG A 28 6.46 -17.88 4.07
N ARG A 29 7.49 -17.07 3.84
CA ARG A 29 8.87 -17.51 4.02
C ARG A 29 9.23 -17.76 5.49
N VAL A 30 8.65 -17.00 6.42
CA VAL A 30 8.95 -17.07 7.85
C VAL A 30 8.02 -18.06 8.58
N ALA A 31 6.73 -18.06 8.25
CA ALA A 31 5.71 -18.85 8.95
C ALA A 31 5.24 -20.09 8.16
N GLY A 32 5.71 -20.30 6.92
CA GLY A 32 5.27 -21.40 6.07
C GLY A 32 3.93 -21.11 5.40
N ASP A 33 2.89 -21.84 5.80
CA ASP A 33 1.51 -21.63 5.34
C ASP A 33 0.65 -21.09 6.50
N PRO A 34 0.59 -19.76 6.69
CA PRO A 34 -0.14 -19.16 7.79
C PRO A 34 -1.67 -19.20 7.60
N GLY A 35 -2.15 -19.64 6.43
CA GLY A 35 -3.57 -19.65 6.06
C GLY A 35 -4.12 -18.27 5.65
N THR A 36 -5.20 -18.30 4.87
CA THR A 36 -5.82 -17.12 4.25
C THR A 36 -6.18 -15.98 5.22
N PRO A 37 -6.73 -16.23 6.43
CA PRO A 37 -7.10 -15.14 7.35
C PRO A 37 -5.89 -14.31 7.81
N VAL A 38 -4.74 -14.95 8.02
CA VAL A 38 -3.52 -14.26 8.47
C VAL A 38 -2.93 -13.44 7.31
N GLU A 39 -2.92 -13.99 6.10
CA GLU A 39 -2.50 -13.25 4.91
C GLU A 39 -3.37 -12.02 4.68
N LEU A 40 -4.70 -12.17 4.79
CA LEU A 40 -5.65 -11.06 4.66
C LEU A 40 -5.38 -9.98 5.71
N ALA A 41 -5.16 -10.35 6.97
CA ALA A 41 -4.81 -9.41 8.03
C ALA A 41 -3.51 -8.64 7.71
N ALA A 42 -2.51 -9.32 7.16
CA ALA A 42 -1.26 -8.69 6.73
C ALA A 42 -1.49 -7.68 5.58
N VAL A 43 -2.29 -8.04 4.58
CA VAL A 43 -2.66 -7.11 3.49
C VAL A 43 -3.37 -5.87 4.01
N VAL A 44 -4.37 -6.06 4.87
CA VAL A 44 -5.12 -4.94 5.49
C VAL A 44 -4.18 -4.04 6.29
N ALA A 45 -3.29 -4.63 7.10
CA ALA A 45 -2.31 -3.87 7.88
C ALA A 45 -1.39 -3.03 6.98
N VAL A 46 -0.88 -3.61 5.89
CA VAL A 46 -0.04 -2.90 4.92
C VAL A 46 -0.78 -1.74 4.28
N VAL A 47 -1.99 -1.98 3.76
CA VAL A 47 -2.78 -0.97 3.07
C VAL A 47 -3.14 0.20 3.99
N LEU A 48 -3.52 -0.09 5.24
CA LEU A 48 -3.84 0.95 6.23
C LEU A 48 -2.60 1.71 6.73
N ALA A 49 -1.46 1.04 6.85
CA ALA A 49 -0.21 1.68 7.27
C ALA A 49 0.36 2.59 6.16
N TYR A 50 0.18 2.22 4.90
CA TYR A 50 0.83 2.85 3.75
C TYR A 50 0.62 4.39 3.68
N PRO A 51 -0.60 4.95 3.78
CA PRO A 51 -0.78 6.40 3.74
C PRO A 51 -0.04 7.15 4.85
N SER A 52 0.04 6.54 6.04
CA SER A 52 0.76 7.12 7.17
C SER A 52 2.27 7.12 6.94
N VAL A 53 2.82 6.08 6.32
CA VAL A 53 4.23 6.03 5.93
C VAL A 53 4.53 7.08 4.85
N VAL A 54 3.72 7.13 3.80
CA VAL A 54 3.88 8.07 2.67
C VAL A 54 3.83 9.53 3.14
N ARG A 55 2.87 9.88 4.03
CA ARG A 55 2.78 11.22 4.62
C ARG A 55 4.01 11.58 5.45
N ARG A 56 4.52 10.64 6.26
CA ARG A 56 5.74 10.85 7.06
C ARG A 56 6.99 11.06 6.20
N LEU A 57 7.02 10.44 5.02
CA LEU A 57 8.11 10.59 4.06
C LEU A 57 7.99 11.85 3.19
N GLY A 58 6.90 12.64 3.33
CA GLY A 58 6.70 13.88 2.56
C GLY A 58 6.44 13.65 1.07
N VAL A 59 6.03 12.43 0.68
CA VAL A 59 5.78 12.03 -0.72
C VAL A 59 4.31 11.68 -0.95
N ALA A 60 3.39 12.30 -0.20
CA ALA A 60 1.97 12.13 -0.41
C ALA A 60 1.54 12.74 -1.75
N PRO A 61 0.70 12.04 -2.54
CA PRO A 61 0.18 12.59 -3.79
C PRO A 61 -0.80 13.72 -3.49
N SER A 62 -0.83 14.73 -4.36
CA SER A 62 -1.71 15.91 -4.20
C SER A 62 -3.19 15.53 -4.13
N ALA A 63 -3.56 14.41 -4.77
CA ALA A 63 -4.91 13.86 -4.75
C ALA A 63 -5.42 13.44 -3.35
N TRP A 64 -4.56 13.34 -2.32
CA TRP A 64 -5.00 13.02 -0.95
C TRP A 64 -5.35 14.25 -0.10
N GLU A 65 -4.96 15.45 -0.53
CA GLU A 65 -5.12 16.69 0.24
C GLU A 65 -6.45 17.41 -0.04
N ASP A 66 -7.09 17.08 -1.17
CA ASP A 66 -8.29 17.73 -1.67
C ASP A 66 -9.48 16.75 -1.64
N PRO A 67 -10.25 16.68 -0.53
CA PRO A 67 -11.56 16.05 -0.54
C PRO A 67 -12.48 17.00 -1.30
N GLY A 68 -12.59 16.81 -2.60
CA GLY A 68 -13.30 17.73 -3.51
C GLY A 68 -14.69 18.17 -3.05
#